data_AF-A0A3P7NCN3-F1
#
_entry.id   AF-A0A3P7NCN3-F1
#
_cell.length_a   1.000
_cell.length_b   1.000
_cell.length_c   1.000
_cell.angle_alpha   90.00
_cell.angle_beta   90.00
_cell.angle_gamma   90.00
#
_symmetry.space_group_name_H-M   'P 1'
#
loop_
_entity.id
_entity.type
_entity.pdbx_description
1 polymer ?
#
loop_
_entity_poly.entity_id
_entity_poly.type
_entity_poly.pdbx_seq_one_letter_code
_entity_poly.pdbx_strand_id
1 'polypeptide(L)'
;MNLSKKFQAFNNFYNYLRDITISEKQCGQCSYQQSCGRQCHRRGTIDVINPLFVAERICTEHDQSSACESKFVENCKLWPNANVYLPNVTQTMQELIDKIDYLTCIPQIKFRSTFELNHFHSRMLFRINGEKVCRCCCHPYVPNAATMQCELKPYLVRNQQQYLYEKVQDITD
;
A
#
# COMPACT_ATOMS: atom_id res chain seq x y z
N MET A 1 28.45 13.21 8.71
CA MET A 1 27.23 12.38 8.91
C MET A 1 27.22 11.26 7.88
N ASN A 2 27.13 10.00 8.32
CA ASN A 2 27.23 8.82 7.46
C ASN A 2 25.93 8.65 6.62
N LEU A 3 26.04 8.52 5.30
CA LEU A 3 24.89 8.48 4.36
C LEU A 3 23.88 7.38 4.70
N SER A 4 24.36 6.28 5.27
CA SER A 4 23.58 5.14 5.78
C SER A 4 22.50 5.52 6.81
N LYS A 5 22.72 6.52 7.66
CA LYS A 5 21.76 6.89 8.72
C LYS A 5 20.56 7.71 8.20
N LYS A 6 20.71 8.40 7.05
CA LYS A 6 19.65 9.27 6.50
C LYS A 6 18.46 8.49 5.93
N PHE A 7 18.69 7.28 5.43
CA PHE A 7 17.66 6.46 4.81
C PHE A 7 17.07 5.40 5.74
N GLN A 8 17.47 5.39 7.02
CA GLN A 8 17.08 4.33 7.93
C GLN A 8 15.57 4.31 8.21
N ALA A 9 14.92 5.47 8.35
CA ALA A 9 13.45 5.54 8.49
C ALA A 9 12.74 4.97 7.25
N PHE A 10 13.17 5.35 6.05
CA PHE A 10 12.63 4.81 4.80
C PHE A 10 12.84 3.30 4.69
N ASN A 11 14.04 2.80 4.99
CA ASN A 11 14.33 1.38 4.94
C ASN A 11 13.49 0.61 5.96
N ASN A 12 13.31 1.12 7.18
CA ASN A 12 12.46 0.49 8.19
C ASN A 12 11.02 0.39 7.72
N PHE A 13 10.48 1.45 7.10
CA PHE A 13 9.16 1.44 6.49
C PHE A 13 9.02 0.40 5.38
N TYR A 14 9.92 0.42 4.39
CA TYR A 14 9.85 -0.51 3.25
C TYR A 14 10.07 -1.97 3.68
N ASN A 15 11.00 -2.23 4.60
CA ASN A 15 11.24 -3.57 5.13
C ASN A 15 10.03 -4.08 5.90
N TYR A 16 9.36 -3.22 6.68
CA TYR A 16 8.13 -3.57 7.36
C TYR A 16 7.05 -3.97 6.36
N LEU A 17 6.74 -3.12 5.37
CA LEU A 17 5.74 -3.41 4.35
C LEU A 17 6.03 -4.70 3.57
N ARG A 18 7.31 -4.95 3.28
CA ARG A 18 7.74 -6.18 2.61
C ARG A 18 7.55 -7.41 3.48
N ASP A 19 7.87 -7.33 4.78
CA ASP A 19 7.71 -8.46 5.70
C ASP A 19 6.24 -8.80 5.95
N ILE A 20 5.35 -7.81 6.03
CA ILE A 20 3.93 -8.08 6.25
C ILE A 20 3.20 -8.55 4.99
N THR A 21 3.74 -8.30 3.80
CA THR A 21 3.06 -8.64 2.53
C THR A 21 3.36 -10.08 2.15
N ILE A 22 2.30 -10.87 1.95
CA ILE A 22 2.35 -12.27 1.54
C ILE A 22 2.30 -12.38 0.01
N SER A 23 1.59 -11.47 -0.67
CA SER A 23 1.49 -11.46 -2.12
C SER A 23 2.86 -11.32 -2.80
N GLU A 24 3.18 -12.26 -3.69
CA GLU A 24 4.43 -12.25 -4.47
C GLU A 24 4.34 -11.43 -5.76
N LYS A 25 3.12 -11.27 -6.30
CA LYS A 25 2.83 -10.49 -7.51
C LYS A 25 2.42 -9.06 -7.16
N GLN A 26 2.60 -8.14 -8.11
CA GLN A 26 2.08 -6.77 -7.99
C GLN A 26 0.56 -6.80 -7.76
N CYS A 27 0.09 -6.01 -6.80
CA CYS A 27 -1.27 -6.06 -6.29
C CYS A 27 -1.63 -4.73 -5.62
N GLY A 28 -2.89 -4.60 -5.21
CA GLY A 28 -3.33 -3.56 -4.31
C GLY A 28 -3.35 -2.16 -4.93
N GLN A 29 -3.10 -2.03 -6.22
CA GLN A 29 -2.75 -0.74 -6.84
C GLN A 29 -1.58 -0.06 -6.09
N CYS A 30 -0.60 -0.83 -5.60
CA CYS A 30 0.45 -0.35 -4.71
C CYS A 30 1.79 -0.08 -5.41
N SER A 31 1.97 -0.50 -6.66
CA SER A 31 3.22 -0.28 -7.38
C SER A 31 3.14 1.02 -8.20
N TYR A 32 3.99 1.97 -7.81
CA TYR A 32 4.09 3.30 -8.41
C TYR A 32 5.52 3.57 -8.90
N GLN A 33 5.64 4.39 -9.93
CA GLN A 33 6.87 5.07 -10.32
C GLN A 33 6.79 6.51 -9.81
N GLN A 34 7.84 6.96 -9.13
CA GLN A 34 7.95 8.31 -8.61
C GLN A 34 9.01 9.09 -9.40
N SER A 35 8.70 10.33 -9.77
CA SER A 35 9.66 11.29 -10.31
C SER A 35 9.78 12.48 -9.36
N CYS A 36 11.01 12.83 -8.98
CA CYS A 36 11.28 13.93 -8.05
C CYS A 36 11.98 15.09 -8.77
N GLY A 37 11.44 16.30 -8.62
CA GLY A 37 12.02 17.55 -9.11
C GLY A 37 12.35 18.52 -7.96
N ARG A 38 13.31 19.43 -8.18
CA ARG A 38 13.65 20.50 -7.25
C ARG A 38 13.47 21.85 -7.93
N GLN A 39 13.04 22.86 -7.17
CA GLN A 39 12.81 24.21 -7.69
C GLN A 39 11.87 24.25 -8.90
N CYS A 40 10.79 23.47 -8.84
CA CYS A 40 9.82 23.37 -9.91
C CYS A 40 8.80 24.51 -9.79
N HIS A 41 8.57 25.26 -10.87
CA HIS A 41 7.48 26.23 -10.91
C HIS A 41 6.14 25.50 -10.88
N ARG A 42 5.15 26.02 -10.16
CA ARG A 42 3.77 25.53 -10.32
C ARG A 42 3.28 25.93 -11.71
N ARG A 43 2.60 25.00 -12.40
CA ARG A 43 2.03 25.28 -13.72
C ARG A 43 1.05 26.46 -13.62
N GLY A 44 1.30 27.53 -14.38
CA GLY A 44 0.48 28.74 -14.39
C GLY A 44 0.93 29.87 -13.44
N THR A 45 1.94 29.66 -12.59
CA THR A 45 2.51 30.71 -11.74
C THR A 45 4.05 30.64 -11.76
N ILE A 46 4.69 31.66 -12.34
CA ILE A 46 6.16 31.76 -12.48
C ILE A 46 6.80 32.26 -11.18
N ASP A 47 5.99 32.86 -10.32
CA ASP A 47 6.31 33.51 -9.07
C ASP A 47 6.35 32.56 -7.87
N VAL A 48 5.83 31.34 -8.00
CA VAL A 48 5.81 30.34 -6.92
C VAL A 48 6.65 29.12 -7.29
N ILE A 49 7.83 29.04 -6.68
CA ILE A 49 8.75 27.91 -6.83
C ILE A 49 8.44 26.89 -5.74
N ASN A 50 8.03 25.68 -6.13
CA ASN A 50 7.90 24.56 -5.21
C ASN A 50 9.29 23.95 -4.95
N PRO A 51 9.79 23.96 -3.70
CA PRO A 51 11.16 23.52 -3.40
C PRO A 51 11.39 22.05 -3.73
N LEU A 52 10.34 21.23 -3.63
CA LEU A 52 10.33 19.81 -3.93
C LEU A 52 9.02 19.45 -4.62
N PHE A 53 9.11 18.77 -5.75
CA PHE A 53 7.98 18.20 -6.48
C PHE A 53 8.15 16.70 -6.55
N VAL A 54 7.08 15.95 -6.28
CA VAL A 54 7.01 14.50 -6.45
C VAL A 54 5.77 14.21 -7.28
N ALA A 55 5.95 13.63 -8.45
CA ALA A 55 4.88 13.09 -9.28
C ALA A 55 4.89 11.57 -9.18
N GLU A 56 3.71 10.97 -9.14
CA GLU A 56 3.53 9.53 -8.98
C GLU A 56 2.65 8.98 -10.11
N ARG A 57 3.08 7.89 -10.75
CA ARG A 57 2.27 7.17 -11.73
C ARG A 57 2.18 5.69 -11.37
N ILE A 58 0.99 5.10 -11.51
CA ILE A 58 0.81 3.65 -11.29
C ILE A 58 1.57 2.90 -12.39
N CYS A 59 2.23 1.79 -12.05
CA CYS A 59 2.80 0.89 -13.05
C CYS A 59 1.67 0.17 -13.81
N THR A 60 1.35 0.62 -15.03
CA THR A 60 0.27 0.06 -15.86
C THR A 60 0.66 -1.21 -16.63
N GLU A 61 1.93 -1.60 -16.60
CA GLU A 61 2.46 -2.79 -17.27
C GLU A 61 2.01 -4.11 -16.62
N HIS A 62 1.42 -4.04 -15.42
CA HIS A 62 0.96 -5.18 -14.65
C HIS A 62 -0.46 -4.94 -14.15
N ASP A 63 -1.27 -6.01 -14.13
CA ASP A 63 -2.55 -5.97 -13.45
C ASP A 63 -2.33 -5.98 -11.93
N GLN A 64 -2.77 -4.91 -11.28
CA GLN A 64 -2.68 -4.70 -9.84
C GLN A 64 -4.07 -4.57 -9.21
N SER A 65 -5.15 -4.91 -9.93
CA SER A 65 -6.52 -4.69 -9.47
C SER A 65 -6.87 -5.53 -8.25
N SER A 66 -6.24 -6.70 -8.09
CA SER A 66 -6.49 -7.59 -6.96
C SER A 66 -5.82 -7.09 -5.69
N ALA A 67 -6.53 -7.11 -4.56
CA ALA A 67 -6.01 -6.68 -3.26
C ALA A 67 -4.85 -7.59 -2.79
N CYS A 68 -3.82 -6.98 -2.21
CA CYS A 68 -2.67 -7.70 -1.68
C CYS A 68 -3.06 -8.56 -0.47
N GLU A 69 -2.49 -9.76 -0.36
CA GLU A 69 -2.53 -10.58 0.85
C GLU A 69 -1.42 -10.10 1.80
N SER A 70 -1.76 -9.89 3.06
CA SER A 70 -0.81 -9.52 4.11
C SER A 70 -1.09 -10.32 5.39
N LYS A 71 -0.06 -10.44 6.24
CA LYS A 71 -0.15 -11.04 7.57
C LYS A 71 -1.28 -10.38 8.36
N PHE A 72 -2.02 -11.18 9.12
CA PHE A 72 -3.08 -10.66 9.97
C PHE A 72 -2.50 -9.90 11.17
N VAL A 73 -2.99 -8.68 11.37
CA VAL A 73 -2.82 -7.89 12.59
C VAL A 73 -4.21 -7.47 13.08
N GLU A 74 -4.31 -7.09 14.35
CA GLU A 74 -5.58 -6.65 14.92
C GLU A 74 -6.20 -5.52 14.07
N ASN A 75 -7.48 -5.67 13.70
CA ASN A 75 -8.24 -4.78 12.83
C ASN A 75 -7.62 -4.53 11.43
N CYS A 76 -6.63 -5.32 11.02
CA CYS A 76 -5.87 -5.11 9.78
C CYS A 76 -5.27 -3.70 9.63
N LYS A 77 -5.00 -3.02 10.74
CA LYS A 77 -4.36 -1.69 10.72
C LYS A 77 -2.84 -1.85 10.55
N LEU A 78 -2.43 -2.06 9.30
CA LEU A 78 -1.03 -2.23 8.92
C LEU A 78 -0.30 -0.88 8.76
N TRP A 79 -1.03 0.21 8.57
CA TRP A 79 -0.47 1.57 8.56
C TRP A 79 -1.44 2.59 9.18
N PRO A 80 -0.96 3.63 9.87
CA PRO A 80 0.38 3.73 10.46
C PRO A 80 0.58 2.67 11.54
N ASN A 81 1.83 2.22 11.72
CA ASN A 81 2.19 1.23 12.73
C ASN A 81 3.26 1.80 13.65
N ALA A 82 2.89 2.04 14.91
CA ALA A 82 3.78 2.62 15.93
C ALA A 82 4.99 1.74 16.26
N ASN A 83 4.97 0.46 15.92
CA ASN A 83 6.09 -0.46 16.12
C ASN A 83 7.19 -0.29 15.06
N VAL A 84 6.93 0.46 13.98
CA VAL A 84 7.94 0.78 12.97
C VAL A 84 8.75 1.98 13.44
N TYR A 85 9.98 1.74 13.89
CA TYR A 85 10.88 2.80 14.33
C TYR A 85 11.32 3.67 13.15
N LEU A 86 11.09 4.99 13.22
CA LEU A 86 11.49 5.96 12.20
C LEU A 86 12.53 6.96 12.78
N PRO A 87 13.83 6.62 12.76
CA PRO A 87 14.86 7.48 13.35
C PRO A 87 15.02 8.81 12.61
N ASN A 88 15.38 9.87 13.34
CA ASN A 88 15.65 11.21 12.82
C ASN A 88 14.45 11.88 12.12
N VAL A 89 13.23 11.42 12.41
CA VAL A 89 11.98 12.07 12.02
C VAL A 89 11.57 13.03 13.15
N THR A 90 11.32 14.29 12.82
CA THR A 90 10.82 15.27 13.80
C THR A 90 9.39 14.94 14.19
N GLN A 91 8.95 15.38 15.38
CA GLN A 91 7.58 15.13 15.85
C GLN A 91 6.52 15.61 14.84
N THR A 92 6.70 16.81 14.28
CA THR A 92 5.81 17.35 13.26
C THR A 92 5.77 16.48 11.99
N MET A 93 6.91 15.94 11.57
CA MET A 93 6.97 15.03 10.43
C MET A 93 6.31 13.68 10.75
N GLN A 94 6.48 13.18 11.97
CA GLN A 94 5.81 11.95 12.43
C GLN A 94 4.28 12.12 12.39
N GLU A 95 3.76 13.26 12.87
CA GLU A 95 2.32 13.56 12.81
C GLU A 95 1.78 13.64 11.38
N LEU A 96 2.59 14.11 10.42
CA LEU A 96 2.24 14.09 9.01
C LEU A 96 2.21 12.65 8.48
N ILE A 97 3.26 11.87 8.77
CA ILE A 97 3.40 10.46 8.38
C ILE A 97 2.22 9.62 8.90
N ASP A 98 1.84 9.80 10.16
CA ASP A 98 0.74 9.08 10.79
C ASP A 98 -0.63 9.41 10.18
N LYS A 99 -0.75 10.58 9.53
CA LYS A 99 -1.95 11.02 8.82
C LYS A 99 -1.95 10.64 7.34
N ILE A 100 -0.86 10.08 6.80
CA ILE A 100 -0.83 9.62 5.41
C ILE A 100 -1.78 8.43 5.29
N ASP A 101 -2.86 8.63 4.55
CA ASP A 101 -3.74 7.58 4.09
C ASP A 101 -3.06 6.78 2.97
N TYR A 102 -2.11 5.92 3.35
CA TYR A 102 -1.30 5.15 2.40
C TYR A 102 -1.95 3.82 2.02
N LEU A 103 -2.42 3.05 3.01
CA LEU A 103 -2.87 1.67 2.86
C LEU A 103 -4.20 1.46 3.58
N THR A 104 -5.17 0.83 2.92
CA THR A 104 -6.44 0.45 3.51
C THR A 104 -6.63 -1.05 3.38
N CYS A 105 -6.95 -1.71 4.50
CA CYS A 105 -7.05 -3.16 4.56
C CYS A 105 -8.33 -3.64 5.25
N ILE A 106 -8.78 -4.84 4.88
CA ILE A 106 -9.92 -5.54 5.49
C ILE A 106 -9.51 -6.96 5.90
N PRO A 107 -10.10 -7.53 6.97
CA PRO A 107 -9.82 -8.90 7.37
C PRO A 107 -10.52 -9.91 6.44
N GLN A 108 -9.85 -11.04 6.18
CA GLN A 108 -10.41 -12.17 5.46
C GLN A 108 -10.00 -13.49 6.14
N ILE A 109 -10.91 -14.48 6.15
CA ILE A 109 -10.60 -15.87 6.48
C ILE A 109 -10.40 -16.64 5.17
N LYS A 110 -9.20 -17.15 4.95
CA LYS A 110 -8.84 -17.99 3.80
C LYS A 110 -8.91 -19.45 4.22
N PHE A 111 -9.80 -20.21 3.58
CA PHE A 111 -9.87 -21.65 3.80
C PHE A 111 -8.84 -22.35 2.91
N ARG A 112 -7.86 -22.99 3.51
CA ARG A 112 -6.95 -23.91 2.81
C ARG A 112 -7.36 -25.34 3.12
N SER A 113 -7.52 -26.13 2.08
CA SER A 113 -7.63 -27.59 2.20
C SER A 113 -6.24 -28.20 2.12
N THR A 114 -5.82 -28.88 3.17
CA THR A 114 -4.60 -29.69 3.15
C THR A 114 -4.96 -31.17 3.21
N PHE A 115 -4.19 -31.98 2.48
CA PHE A 115 -4.19 -33.42 2.64
C PHE A 115 -3.00 -33.78 3.53
N GLU A 116 -3.28 -34.17 4.77
CA GLU A 116 -2.25 -34.59 5.72
C GLU A 116 -2.25 -36.12 5.82
N LEU A 117 -1.07 -36.71 5.73
CA LEU A 117 -0.92 -38.16 5.89
C LEU A 117 -1.01 -38.50 7.37
N ASN A 118 -2.06 -39.21 7.78
CA ASN A 118 -2.13 -39.72 9.14
C ASN A 118 -1.23 -40.96 9.23
N HIS A 119 -0.05 -40.79 9.81
CA HIS A 119 0.96 -41.84 9.97
C HIS A 119 0.48 -43.02 10.83
N PHE A 120 -0.54 -42.82 11.68
CA PHE A 120 -1.06 -43.87 12.57
C PHE A 120 -2.03 -44.83 11.86
N HIS A 121 -2.81 -44.31 10.90
CA HIS A 121 -3.79 -45.10 10.14
C HIS A 121 -3.40 -45.31 8.67
N SER A 122 -2.22 -44.84 8.23
CA SER A 122 -1.80 -44.79 6.82
C SER A 122 -2.91 -44.32 5.87
N ARG A 123 -3.63 -43.27 6.27
CA ARG A 123 -4.76 -42.71 5.50
C ARG A 123 -4.60 -41.21 5.34
N MET A 124 -4.93 -40.72 4.16
CA MET A 124 -4.98 -39.29 3.87
C MET A 124 -6.19 -38.66 4.57
N LEU A 125 -5.95 -37.68 5.44
CA LEU A 125 -6.99 -36.88 6.06
C LEU A 125 -7.12 -35.55 5.31
N PHE A 126 -8.36 -35.22 4.96
CA PHE A 126 -8.71 -33.91 4.43
C PHE A 126 -8.95 -32.96 5.62
N ARG A 127 -8.17 -31.89 5.72
CA ARG A 127 -8.37 -30.83 6.72
C ARG A 127 -8.67 -29.51 6.02
N ILE A 128 -9.67 -28.80 6.54
CA ILE A 128 -9.96 -27.42 6.17
C ILE A 128 -9.50 -26.54 7.32
N ASN A 129 -8.42 -25.78 7.10
CA ASN A 129 -7.95 -24.81 8.08
C ASN A 129 -8.27 -23.40 7.59
N GLY A 130 -8.83 -22.59 8.49
CA GLY A 130 -9.06 -21.17 8.25
C GLY A 130 -7.86 -20.35 8.69
N GLU A 131 -7.17 -19.72 7.75
CA GLU A 131 -6.08 -18.78 8.00
C GLU A 131 -6.63 -17.35 7.94
N LYS A 132 -6.40 -16.55 8.99
CA LYS A 132 -6.75 -15.12 8.95
C LYS A 132 -5.66 -14.36 8.20
N VAL A 133 -6.07 -13.53 7.25
CA VAL A 133 -5.19 -12.65 6.48
C VAL A 133 -5.81 -11.26 6.37
N CYS A 134 -5.01 -10.26 6.02
CA CYS A 134 -5.49 -8.95 5.64
C CYS A 134 -5.45 -8.80 4.11
N ARG A 135 -6.47 -8.17 3.55
CA ARG A 135 -6.53 -7.79 2.13
C ARG A 135 -6.36 -6.30 2.02
N CYS A 136 -5.38 -5.83 1.26
CA CYS A 136 -4.96 -4.44 1.27
C CYS A 136 -4.93 -3.82 -0.13
N CYS A 137 -5.31 -2.54 -0.21
CA CYS A 137 -5.14 -1.68 -1.37
C CYS A 137 -4.50 -0.36 -0.95
N CYS A 138 -3.65 0.19 -1.78
CA CYS A 138 -3.06 1.51 -1.58
C CYS A 138 -4.03 2.60 -2.01
N HIS A 139 -3.95 3.76 -1.35
CA HIS A 139 -4.71 4.94 -1.75
C HIS A 139 -4.48 5.25 -3.24
N PRO A 140 -5.51 5.63 -4.01
CA PRO A 140 -6.88 6.01 -3.62
C PRO A 140 -7.89 4.86 -3.46
N TYR A 141 -7.43 3.61 -3.41
CA TYR A 141 -8.30 2.44 -3.46
C TYR A 141 -8.58 1.83 -2.08
N VAL A 142 -9.65 1.06 -2.00
CA VAL A 142 -10.07 0.25 -0.86
C VAL A 142 -10.43 -1.15 -1.36
N PRO A 143 -10.13 -2.22 -0.59
CA PRO A 143 -10.55 -3.56 -0.97
C PRO A 143 -12.07 -3.73 -0.87
N ASN A 144 -12.65 -4.36 -1.88
CA ASN A 144 -14.02 -4.84 -1.85
C ASN A 144 -14.09 -6.18 -1.10
N ALA A 145 -14.95 -6.26 -0.08
CA ALA A 145 -15.05 -7.44 0.80
C ALA A 145 -15.63 -8.70 0.14
N ALA A 146 -16.29 -8.58 -1.01
CA ALA A 146 -16.83 -9.72 -1.75
C ALA A 146 -15.87 -10.19 -2.84
N THR A 147 -15.30 -9.26 -3.61
CA THR A 147 -14.50 -9.59 -4.80
C THR A 147 -13.00 -9.63 -4.53
N MET A 148 -12.55 -9.04 -3.42
CA MET A 148 -11.13 -8.80 -3.12
C MET A 148 -10.39 -8.02 -4.21
N GLN A 149 -11.13 -7.23 -4.99
CA GLN A 149 -10.58 -6.25 -5.93
C GLN A 149 -10.49 -4.88 -5.27
N CYS A 150 -9.59 -4.05 -5.78
CA CYS A 150 -9.39 -2.67 -5.35
C CYS A 150 -10.34 -1.75 -6.11
N GLU A 151 -11.18 -1.05 -5.35
CA GLU A 151 -12.15 -0.08 -5.86
C GLU A 151 -11.81 1.31 -5.35
N LEU A 152 -12.15 2.35 -6.11
CA LEU A 152 -11.92 3.72 -5.66
C LEU A 152 -12.69 3.98 -4.37
N LYS A 153 -12.05 4.69 -3.44
CA LYS A 153 -12.72 5.08 -2.20
C LYS A 153 -14.00 5.86 -2.51
N PRO A 154 -15.13 5.59 -1.81
CA PRO A 154 -16.44 6.14 -2.17
C PRO A 154 -16.51 7.67 -2.28
N TYR A 155 -15.71 8.39 -1.49
CA TYR A 155 -15.67 9.86 -1.55
C TYR A 155 -15.02 10.41 -2.82
N LEU A 156 -14.17 9.63 -3.50
CA LEU A 156 -13.57 9.99 -4.78
C LEU A 156 -14.49 9.68 -5.96
N VAL A 157 -15.37 8.69 -5.83
CA VAL A 157 -16.34 8.33 -6.87
C VAL A 157 -17.32 9.48 -7.17
N ARG A 158 -17.68 10.29 -6.16
CA ARG A 158 -18.53 11.48 -6.38
C ARG A 158 -17.87 12.60 -7.18
N ASN A 159 -16.54 12.65 -7.18
CA ASN A 159 -15.73 13.68 -7.85
C ASN A 159 -14.85 13.08 -8.95
N GLN A 160 -15.27 11.94 -9.53
CA GLN A 160 -14.43 11.11 -10.39
C GLN A 160 -13.84 11.88 -11.57
N GLN A 161 -14.60 12.80 -12.18
CA GLN A 161 -14.13 13.66 -13.27
C GLN A 161 -13.05 14.65 -12.81
N GLN A 162 -13.19 15.25 -11.63
CA GLN A 162 -12.22 16.20 -11.09
C GLN A 162 -10.91 15.50 -10.67
N TYR A 163 -11.01 14.32 -10.05
CA TYR A 163 -9.85 13.50 -9.68
C TYR A 163 -9.09 12.96 -10.91
N LEU A 164 -9.81 12.50 -11.93
CA LEU A 164 -9.21 12.08 -13.20
C LEU A 164 -8.59 13.27 -13.94
N TYR A 165 -9.20 14.45 -13.91
CA TYR A 165 -8.67 15.66 -14.54
C TYR A 165 -7.35 16.12 -13.91
N GLU A 166 -7.25 16.13 -12.58
CA GLU A 166 -6.00 16.42 -11.85
C GLU A 166 -4.91 15.40 -12.17
N LYS A 167 -5.25 14.12 -12.36
CA LYS A 167 -4.30 13.07 -12.76
C LYS A 167 -3.88 13.17 -14.23
N VAL A 168 -4.80 13.49 -15.15
CA VAL A 168 -4.53 13.58 -16.60
C VAL A 168 -3.70 14.81 -16.94
N GLN A 169 -3.89 15.94 -16.25
CA GLN A 169 -3.01 17.11 -16.39
C GLN A 169 -1.55 16.83 -15.98
N ASP A 170 -1.31 15.77 -15.21
CA ASP A 170 0.03 15.27 -14.84
C ASP A 170 0.58 14.23 -15.84
N ILE A 171 -0.25 13.73 -16.79
CA ILE A 171 0.09 12.62 -17.70
C ILE A 171 0.28 13.08 -19.16
N THR A 172 -0.34 14.18 -19.61
CA THR A 172 -0.36 14.57 -21.04
C THR A 172 0.64 15.64 -21.47
N ASP A 173 1.65 15.99 -20.68
CA ASP A 173 2.76 16.87 -21.09
C ASP A 173 4.12 16.42 -20.49
#